data_AF-A0A1V5UQS8-F1
#
_entry.id   AF-A0A1V5UQS8-F1
#
_cell.length_a   1.000
_cell.length_b   1.000
_cell.length_c   1.000
_cell.angle_alpha   90.00
_cell.angle_beta   90.00
_cell.angle_gamma   90.00
#
_symmetry.space_group_name_H-M   'P 1'
#
loop_
_entity.id
_entity.type
_entity.pdbx_description
1 polymer ?
#
loop_
_entity_poly.entity_id
_entity_poly.type
_entity_poly.pdbx_seq_one_letter_code
_entity_poly.pdbx_strand_id
1 'polypeptide(L)'
;MYYELAAAFFATLFFSMLFSCPRKFLFLSGLNGFIAWLTYIKVFEYTSSLVFANFWATSAVAVFAQIISLRRRVPLDVFLVPGIFVLVPGATIYKMFFSFITHNDKAAFALFKETVSIGFSIAMAIFIFVFIFETLNKAVINRLQNNKRPCPVSAETAFLAAVDIGRLMLESGSETHKVEETIDTFCRVNGLLKIQSFVIPTGIFATLLERKNHPLTEIVRVSKRSLNLGKLAEIMDALTRYYVQKIYYSDLTQKIDEIKNRVYYAKYEQYFSAGAAVACFSVLFKGGAGEFFMSFMIGFLAQIAAELFSRFEFPAQLVNMLVSGFICLLSVFTVKFFCPCVTEILIISSIMILVPGVTLINALREIIAGDLVSGSTRGFDAMITAASIASGVGVTLSLLF
;
A
#
# COMPACT_ATOMS: atom_id res chain seq x y z
N MET A 1 18.91 15.85 10.68
CA MET A 1 18.51 16.33 9.33
C MET A 1 19.15 15.52 8.19
N TYR A 2 20.44 15.67 7.85
CA TYR A 2 21.00 15.02 6.63
C TYR A 2 20.89 13.48 6.65
N TYR A 3 21.20 12.84 7.77
CA TYR A 3 21.07 11.39 7.92
C TYR A 3 19.62 10.91 7.81
N GLU A 4 18.67 11.66 8.34
CA GLU A 4 17.24 11.34 8.24
C GLU A 4 16.73 11.48 6.80
N LEU A 5 17.19 12.48 6.06
CA LEU A 5 16.85 12.64 4.65
C LEU A 5 17.37 11.48 3.79
N ALA A 6 18.62 11.05 4.04
CA ALA A 6 19.18 9.87 3.40
C ALA A 6 18.40 8.60 3.80
N ALA A 7 18.08 8.46 5.09
CA ALA A 7 17.28 7.34 5.59
C ALA A 7 15.88 7.31 4.96
N ALA A 8 15.20 8.44 4.81
CA ALA A 8 13.90 8.51 4.15
C ALA A 8 13.98 8.12 2.66
N PHE A 9 15.02 8.59 1.96
CA PHE A 9 15.28 8.19 0.57
C PHE A 9 15.43 6.66 0.43
N PHE A 10 16.32 6.08 1.25
CA PHE A 10 16.61 4.65 1.19
C PHE A 10 15.47 3.79 1.74
N ALA A 11 14.80 4.22 2.80
CA ALA A 11 13.60 3.56 3.33
C ALA A 11 12.53 3.43 2.24
N THR A 12 12.20 4.53 1.56
CA THR A 12 11.21 4.51 0.47
C THR A 12 11.68 3.66 -0.72
N LEU A 13 12.97 3.68 -1.06
CA LEU A 13 13.54 2.84 -2.11
C LEU A 13 13.37 1.35 -1.79
N PHE A 14 13.75 0.92 -0.58
CA PHE A 14 13.66 -0.47 -0.17
C PHE A 14 12.21 -0.93 0.06
N PHE A 15 11.34 -0.07 0.60
CA PHE A 15 9.90 -0.37 0.63
C PHE A 15 9.29 -0.48 -0.78
N SER A 16 9.76 0.32 -1.74
CA SER A 16 9.33 0.17 -3.14
C SER A 16 9.71 -1.20 -3.70
N MET A 17 10.89 -1.74 -3.35
CA MET A 17 11.26 -3.12 -3.70
C MET A 17 10.35 -4.14 -3.00
N LEU A 18 10.05 -3.94 -1.72
CA LEU A 18 9.16 -4.80 -0.93
C LEU A 18 7.75 -4.86 -1.54
N PHE A 19 7.29 -3.74 -2.08
CA PHE A 19 6.03 -3.58 -2.81
C PHE A 19 6.09 -3.99 -4.29
N SER A 20 7.18 -4.65 -4.70
CA SER A 20 7.40 -5.13 -6.06
C SER A 20 7.32 -4.05 -7.14
N CYS A 21 7.70 -2.81 -6.82
CA CYS A 21 7.78 -1.71 -7.79
C CYS A 21 8.82 -2.01 -8.89
N PRO A 22 8.56 -1.71 -10.18
CA PRO A 22 9.54 -1.96 -11.25
C PRO A 22 10.89 -1.26 -11.00
N ARG A 23 12.00 -1.99 -11.18
CA ARG A 23 13.37 -1.53 -10.86
C ARG A 23 13.73 -0.14 -11.39
N LYS A 24 13.27 0.18 -12.60
CA LYS A 24 13.51 1.48 -13.27
C LYS A 24 12.93 2.70 -12.53
N PHE A 25 12.02 2.48 -11.57
CA PHE A 25 11.35 3.55 -10.83
C PHE A 25 11.87 3.71 -9.39
N LEU A 26 12.71 2.80 -8.89
CA LEU A 26 13.18 2.79 -7.50
C LEU A 26 13.84 4.10 -7.07
N PHE A 27 14.71 4.66 -7.92
CA PHE A 27 15.38 5.93 -7.61
C PHE A 27 14.39 7.09 -7.49
N LEU A 28 13.39 7.14 -8.39
CA LEU A 28 12.36 8.19 -8.35
C LEU A 28 11.44 8.02 -7.14
N SER A 29 11.13 6.78 -6.75
CA SER A 29 10.42 6.52 -5.50
C SER A 29 11.22 6.97 -4.29
N GLY A 30 12.53 6.67 -4.22
CA GLY A 30 13.41 7.17 -3.16
C GLY A 30 13.44 8.70 -3.10
N LEU A 31 13.52 9.38 -4.25
CA LEU A 31 13.46 10.84 -4.31
C LEU A 31 12.14 11.40 -3.75
N ASN A 32 11.03 10.69 -3.98
CA ASN A 32 9.74 11.04 -3.39
C ASN A 32 9.77 10.96 -1.86
N GLY A 33 10.40 9.91 -1.29
CA GLY A 33 10.61 9.77 0.15
C GLY A 33 11.48 10.89 0.74
N PHE A 34 12.52 11.29 0.03
CA PHE A 34 13.34 12.45 0.39
C PHE A 34 12.51 13.74 0.45
N ILE A 35 11.68 14.00 -0.59
CA ILE A 35 10.80 15.18 -0.64
C ILE A 35 9.79 15.15 0.51
N ALA A 36 9.22 13.98 0.80
CA ALA A 36 8.31 13.76 1.90
C ALA A 36 8.93 14.23 3.23
N TRP A 37 10.08 13.67 3.58
CA TRP A 37 10.74 13.93 4.85
C TRP A 37 11.30 15.35 4.95
N LEU A 38 11.83 15.90 3.85
CA LEU A 38 12.30 17.29 3.82
C LEU A 38 11.16 18.27 4.09
N THR A 39 10.02 18.07 3.43
CA THR A 39 8.84 18.91 3.63
C THR A 39 8.30 18.77 5.04
N TYR A 40 8.25 17.53 5.55
CA TYR A 40 7.85 17.25 6.93
C TYR A 40 8.70 18.01 7.94
N ILE A 41 10.03 17.90 7.87
CA ILE A 41 10.94 18.61 8.79
C ILE A 41 10.71 20.12 8.71
N LYS A 42 10.70 20.69 7.50
CA LYS A 42 10.62 22.15 7.31
C LYS A 42 9.30 22.73 7.81
N VAL A 43 8.19 22.04 7.56
CA VAL A 43 6.88 22.48 8.03
C VAL A 43 6.74 22.27 9.54
N PHE A 44 7.31 21.19 10.08
CA PHE A 44 7.31 20.95 11.52
C PHE A 44 8.13 22.00 12.28
N GLU A 45 9.30 22.38 11.77
CA GLU A 45 10.13 23.47 12.34
C GLU A 45 9.36 24.78 12.45
N TYR A 46 8.50 25.10 11.47
CA TYR A 46 7.74 26.36 11.45
C TYR A 46 6.43 26.31 12.26
N THR A 47 5.71 25.18 12.22
CA THR A 47 4.35 25.08 12.78
C THR A 47 4.29 24.35 14.13
N SER A 48 5.32 23.57 14.47
CA SER A 48 5.33 22.64 15.61
C SER A 48 4.15 21.67 15.65
N SER A 49 3.45 21.49 14.51
CA SER A 49 2.25 20.65 14.42
C SER A 49 2.50 19.44 13.52
N LEU A 50 2.38 18.25 14.10
CA LEU A 50 2.47 16.98 13.37
C LEU A 50 1.42 16.87 12.27
N VAL A 51 0.22 17.41 12.50
CA VAL A 51 -0.91 17.34 11.56
C VAL A 51 -0.61 18.16 10.31
N PHE A 52 -0.14 19.41 10.48
CA PHE A 52 0.23 20.29 9.36
C PHE A 52 1.47 19.79 8.61
N ALA A 53 2.48 19.29 9.32
CA ALA A 53 3.68 18.73 8.71
C ALA A 53 3.33 17.53 7.80
N ASN A 54 2.50 16.60 8.28
CA ASN A 54 2.05 15.46 7.49
C ASN A 54 1.15 15.87 6.31
N PHE A 55 0.29 16.88 6.48
CA PHE A 55 -0.57 17.39 5.40
C PHE A 55 0.29 17.84 4.22
N TRP A 56 1.19 18.80 4.46
CA TRP A 56 2.00 19.41 3.40
C TRP A 56 3.06 18.47 2.84
N ALA A 57 3.64 17.60 3.66
CA ALA A 57 4.53 16.55 3.18
C ALA A 57 3.81 15.58 2.24
N THR A 58 2.59 15.16 2.59
CA THR A 58 1.77 14.30 1.74
C THR A 58 1.36 15.00 0.45
N SER A 59 1.02 16.29 0.51
CA SER A 59 0.74 17.11 -0.67
C SER A 59 1.93 17.16 -1.63
N ALA A 60 3.15 17.36 -1.11
CA ALA A 60 4.37 17.34 -1.92
C ALA A 60 4.61 15.97 -2.57
N VAL A 61 4.39 14.89 -1.82
CA VAL A 61 4.45 13.52 -2.31
C VAL A 61 3.43 13.26 -3.43
N ALA A 62 2.19 13.72 -3.25
CA ALA A 62 1.13 13.56 -4.23
C ALA A 62 1.45 14.31 -5.54
N VAL A 63 1.86 15.57 -5.46
CA VAL A 63 2.25 16.38 -6.63
C VAL A 63 3.42 15.74 -7.37
N PHE A 64 4.47 15.33 -6.66
CA PHE A 64 5.62 14.66 -7.28
C PHE A 64 5.21 13.35 -7.96
N ALA A 65 4.50 12.47 -7.23
CA ALA A 65 4.03 11.19 -7.75
C ALA A 65 3.21 11.38 -9.03
N GLN A 66 2.42 12.44 -9.09
CA GLN A 66 1.51 12.72 -10.18
C GLN A 66 2.19 13.29 -11.43
N ILE A 67 3.17 14.18 -11.27
CA ILE A 67 4.00 14.66 -12.37
C ILE A 67 4.79 13.50 -12.99
N ILE A 68 5.41 12.67 -12.14
CA ILE A 68 6.27 11.58 -12.60
C ILE A 68 5.45 10.43 -13.19
N SER A 69 4.29 10.09 -12.62
CA SER A 69 3.42 9.02 -13.13
C SER A 69 2.93 9.34 -14.54
N LEU A 70 2.56 10.60 -14.83
CA LEU A 70 2.23 11.03 -16.19
C LEU A 70 3.42 10.94 -17.14
N ARG A 71 4.57 11.47 -16.74
CA ARG A 71 5.77 11.47 -17.59
C ARG A 71 6.25 10.06 -17.92
N ARG A 72 6.03 9.11 -17.00
CA ARG A 72 6.43 7.70 -17.14
C ARG A 72 5.29 6.80 -17.63
N ARG A 73 4.06 7.29 -17.73
CA ARG A 73 2.84 6.55 -18.11
C ARG A 73 2.63 5.30 -17.28
N VAL A 74 2.68 5.48 -15.96
CA VAL A 74 2.43 4.40 -14.99
C VAL A 74 1.44 4.85 -13.93
N PRO A 75 0.82 3.93 -13.17
CA PRO A 75 -0.12 4.29 -12.13
C PRO A 75 0.50 5.19 -11.07
N LEU A 76 -0.31 6.11 -10.53
CA LEU A 76 0.09 7.02 -9.45
C LEU A 76 0.65 6.25 -8.24
N ASP A 77 0.05 5.10 -7.93
CA ASP A 77 0.32 4.29 -6.75
C ASP A 77 1.77 3.79 -6.68
N VAL A 78 2.44 3.68 -7.84
CA VAL A 78 3.86 3.30 -7.97
C VAL A 78 4.78 4.25 -7.19
N PHE A 79 4.41 5.53 -7.11
CA PHE A 79 5.19 6.57 -6.41
C PHE A 79 4.50 7.04 -5.13
N LEU A 80 3.17 7.10 -5.12
CA LEU A 80 2.39 7.60 -3.99
C LEU A 80 2.53 6.66 -2.77
N VAL A 81 2.25 5.37 -2.93
CA VAL A 81 2.21 4.41 -1.80
C VAL A 81 3.57 4.30 -1.09
N PRO A 82 4.71 4.12 -1.79
CA PRO A 82 6.01 4.13 -1.11
C PRO A 82 6.38 5.50 -0.52
N GLY A 83 6.01 6.59 -1.20
CA GLY A 83 6.36 7.96 -0.78
C GLY A 83 5.68 8.38 0.52
N ILE A 84 4.40 8.04 0.70
CA ILE A 84 3.69 8.33 1.96
C ILE A 84 4.13 7.42 3.11
N PHE A 85 4.78 6.29 2.83
CA PHE A 85 5.07 5.27 3.83
C PHE A 85 5.92 5.78 5.00
N VAL A 86 6.82 6.74 4.75
CA VAL A 86 7.65 7.38 5.79
C VAL A 86 6.87 8.39 6.66
N LEU A 87 5.67 8.80 6.24
CA LEU A 87 4.80 9.76 6.95
C LEU A 87 3.67 9.06 7.73
N VAL A 88 3.29 7.86 7.26
CA VAL A 88 2.18 7.09 7.82
C VAL A 88 2.44 6.79 9.31
N PRO A 89 1.44 6.96 10.20
CA PRO A 89 1.62 6.89 11.66
C PRO A 89 1.73 5.45 12.19
N GLY A 90 2.59 4.62 11.59
CA GLY A 90 2.68 3.21 11.93
C GLY A 90 3.11 2.94 13.38
N ALA A 91 4.17 3.62 13.82
CA ALA A 91 4.62 3.55 15.20
C ALA A 91 3.53 3.95 16.20
N THR A 92 2.79 5.02 15.90
CA THR A 92 1.71 5.54 16.76
C THR A 92 0.55 4.55 16.85
N ILE A 93 0.17 3.90 15.74
CA ILE A 93 -0.85 2.83 15.72
C ILE A 93 -0.45 1.69 16.66
N TYR A 94 0.79 1.19 16.54
CA TYR A 94 1.29 0.13 17.42
C TYR A 94 1.28 0.56 18.89
N LYS A 95 1.87 1.72 19.21
CA LYS A 95 1.95 2.22 20.59
C LYS A 95 0.57 2.42 21.20
N MET A 96 -0.41 2.85 20.40
CA MET A 96 -1.79 3.02 20.84
C MET A 96 -2.38 1.70 21.33
N PHE A 97 -2.33 0.64 20.51
CA PHE A 97 -2.84 -0.67 20.90
C PHE A 97 -2.03 -1.31 22.02
N PHE A 98 -0.71 -1.15 22.00
CA PHE A 98 0.13 -1.61 23.10
C PHE A 98 -0.26 -0.92 24.43
N SER A 99 -0.52 0.39 24.41
CA SER A 99 -0.95 1.14 25.59
C SER A 99 -2.32 0.70 26.12
N PHE A 100 -3.25 0.31 25.23
CA PHE A 100 -4.53 -0.29 25.63
C PHE A 100 -4.32 -1.63 26.35
N ILE A 101 -3.43 -2.49 25.84
CA ILE A 101 -3.13 -3.80 26.45
C ILE A 101 -2.42 -3.63 27.80
N THR A 102 -1.55 -2.63 27.95
CA THR A 102 -0.87 -2.33 29.21
C THR A 102 -1.69 -1.50 30.19
N HIS A 103 -2.99 -1.29 29.94
CA HIS A 103 -3.90 -0.49 30.78
C HIS A 103 -3.44 0.96 31.05
N ASN A 104 -2.77 1.60 30.07
CA ASN A 104 -2.39 3.01 30.15
C ASN A 104 -3.36 3.88 29.33
N ASP A 105 -4.57 4.07 29.85
CA ASP A 105 -5.67 4.72 29.15
C ASP A 105 -5.35 6.16 28.70
N LYS A 106 -4.59 6.91 29.52
CA LYS A 106 -4.18 8.28 29.20
C LYS A 106 -3.29 8.32 27.97
N ALA A 107 -2.27 7.44 27.91
CA ALA A 107 -1.38 7.35 26.76
C ALA A 107 -2.12 6.81 25.53
N ALA A 108 -2.96 5.78 25.71
CA ALA A 108 -3.75 5.18 24.63
C ALA A 108 -4.66 6.21 23.95
N PHE A 109 -5.39 7.02 24.74
CA PHE A 109 -6.27 8.06 24.19
C PHE A 109 -5.50 9.20 23.52
N ALA A 110 -4.33 9.58 24.04
CA ALA A 110 -3.48 10.58 23.40
C ALA A 110 -2.98 10.11 22.03
N LEU A 111 -2.45 8.89 21.97
CA LEU A 111 -1.97 8.26 20.73
C LEU A 111 -3.09 8.00 19.73
N PHE A 112 -4.30 7.69 20.20
CA PHE A 112 -5.48 7.58 19.35
C PHE A 112 -5.80 8.89 18.64
N LYS A 113 -5.89 10.00 19.40
CA LYS A 113 -6.13 11.34 18.83
C LYS A 113 -5.07 11.71 17.80
N GLU A 114 -3.80 11.45 18.10
CA GLU A 114 -2.69 11.72 17.19
C GLU A 114 -2.80 10.88 15.91
N THR A 115 -2.98 9.56 16.04
CA THR A 115 -3.09 8.62 14.93
C THR A 115 -4.23 8.99 13.98
N VAL A 116 -5.42 9.24 14.51
CA VAL A 116 -6.59 9.62 13.71
C VAL A 116 -6.38 10.96 13.02
N SER A 117 -5.82 11.95 13.72
CA SER A 117 -5.59 13.28 13.18
C SER A 117 -4.55 13.29 12.05
N ILE A 118 -3.44 12.55 12.23
CA ILE A 118 -2.43 12.37 11.18
C ILE A 118 -3.03 11.59 10.01
N GLY A 119 -3.75 10.50 10.29
CA GLY A 119 -4.37 9.68 9.26
C GLY A 119 -5.35 10.47 8.39
N PHE A 120 -6.22 11.28 9.02
CA PHE A 120 -7.18 12.13 8.32
C PHE A 120 -6.47 13.23 7.51
N SER A 121 -5.41 13.82 8.05
CA SER A 121 -4.59 14.81 7.36
C SER A 121 -3.97 14.26 6.07
N ILE A 122 -3.34 13.08 6.14
CA ILE A 122 -2.74 12.40 4.99
C ILE A 122 -3.85 12.04 3.96
N ALA A 123 -4.95 11.45 4.42
CA ALA A 123 -6.05 11.05 3.53
C ALA A 123 -6.68 12.26 2.80
N MET A 124 -6.87 13.38 3.51
CA MET A 124 -7.40 14.62 2.95
C MET A 124 -6.42 15.26 1.96
N ALA A 125 -5.12 15.27 2.26
CA ALA A 125 -4.10 15.76 1.32
C ALA A 125 -4.12 14.93 0.03
N ILE A 126 -4.15 13.59 0.12
CA ILE A 126 -4.24 12.74 -1.07
C ILE A 126 -5.54 13.05 -1.83
N PHE A 127 -6.68 13.10 -1.15
CA PHE A 127 -7.97 13.37 -1.79
C PHE A 127 -7.98 14.70 -2.55
N ILE A 128 -7.58 15.80 -1.89
CA ILE A 128 -7.59 17.14 -2.50
C ILE A 128 -6.67 17.19 -3.73
N PHE A 129 -5.42 16.76 -3.58
CA PHE A 129 -4.43 16.95 -4.64
C PHE A 129 -4.65 16.00 -5.82
N VAL A 130 -5.08 14.76 -5.55
CA VAL A 130 -5.49 13.82 -6.62
C VAL A 130 -6.74 14.33 -7.33
N PHE A 131 -7.76 14.79 -6.60
CA PHE A 131 -9.01 15.29 -7.18
C PHE A 131 -8.81 16.52 -8.08
N ILE A 132 -8.01 17.49 -7.63
CA ILE A 132 -7.66 18.68 -8.42
C ILE A 132 -7.06 18.24 -9.75
N PHE A 133 -6.12 17.32 -9.70
CA PHE A 133 -5.41 16.88 -10.89
C PHE A 133 -6.24 16.02 -11.84
N GLU A 134 -7.06 15.12 -11.31
CA GLU A 134 -8.03 14.36 -12.11
C GLU A 134 -8.97 15.32 -12.85
N THR A 135 -9.46 16.35 -12.16
CA THR A 135 -10.31 17.38 -12.76
C THR A 135 -9.61 18.12 -13.89
N LEU A 136 -8.32 18.47 -13.73
CA LEU A 136 -7.52 19.11 -14.78
C LEU A 136 -7.26 18.19 -15.98
N ASN A 137 -7.18 16.87 -15.76
CA ASN A 137 -6.86 15.89 -16.81
C ASN A 137 -8.06 15.17 -17.43
N LYS A 138 -9.29 15.44 -16.97
CA LYS A 138 -10.54 14.92 -17.57
C LYS A 138 -10.60 15.13 -19.08
N ALA A 139 -10.04 16.24 -19.58
CA ALA A 139 -9.99 16.53 -21.02
C ALA A 139 -9.15 15.52 -21.83
N VAL A 140 -8.12 14.91 -21.24
CA VAL A 140 -7.26 13.90 -21.89
C VAL A 140 -7.86 12.51 -21.78
N ILE A 141 -8.44 12.16 -20.63
CA ILE A 141 -9.06 10.83 -20.38
C ILE A 141 -10.30 10.65 -21.26
N ASN A 142 -11.14 11.68 -21.40
CA ASN A 142 -12.33 11.63 -22.27
C ASN A 142 -11.98 11.39 -23.75
N ARG A 143 -10.78 11.76 -24.21
CA ARG A 143 -10.34 11.46 -25.58
C ARG A 143 -10.01 9.98 -25.79
N LEU A 144 -9.63 9.24 -24.75
CA LEU A 144 -9.32 7.82 -24.82
C LEU A 144 -10.59 6.95 -24.83
N GLN A 145 -11.63 7.37 -24.11
CA GLN A 145 -12.90 6.63 -24.00
C GLN A 145 -13.79 6.72 -25.26
N ASN A 146 -13.54 7.68 -26.15
CA ASN A 146 -14.31 7.84 -27.40
C ASN A 146 -13.85 6.90 -28.52
N ASN A 147 -12.78 6.11 -28.30
CA ASN A 147 -12.28 5.16 -29.29
C ASN A 147 -13.05 3.84 -29.20
N LYS A 148 -14.28 3.83 -29.71
CA LYS A 148 -15.11 2.62 -29.75
C LYS A 148 -14.56 1.64 -30.77
N ARG A 149 -14.49 0.36 -30.37
CA ARG A 149 -14.22 -0.75 -31.27
C ARG A 149 -15.44 -1.66 -31.34
N PRO A 150 -15.75 -2.25 -32.50
CA PRO A 150 -16.62 -3.41 -32.52
C PRO A 150 -15.96 -4.50 -31.65
N CYS A 151 -16.76 -5.16 -30.81
CA CYS A 151 -16.25 -6.18 -29.89
C CYS A 151 -15.47 -7.24 -30.68
N PRO A 152 -14.16 -7.43 -30.42
CA PRO A 152 -13.33 -8.34 -31.21
C PRO A 152 -13.66 -9.82 -30.92
N VAL A 153 -14.37 -10.08 -29.83
CA VAL A 153 -14.75 -11.41 -29.33
C VAL A 153 -16.23 -11.42 -28.94
N SER A 154 -16.73 -12.56 -28.46
CA SER A 154 -18.08 -12.61 -27.89
C SER A 154 -18.21 -11.64 -26.70
N ALA A 155 -19.39 -11.06 -26.52
CA ALA A 155 -19.67 -10.15 -25.41
C ALA A 155 -19.37 -10.78 -24.03
N GLU A 156 -19.66 -12.08 -23.89
CA GLU A 156 -19.37 -12.88 -22.71
C GLU A 156 -17.87 -13.00 -22.46
N THR A 157 -17.08 -13.32 -23.49
CA THR A 157 -15.61 -13.43 -23.36
C THR A 157 -14.98 -12.09 -22.98
N ALA A 158 -15.42 -10.98 -23.59
CA ALA A 158 -14.93 -9.65 -23.23
C ALA A 158 -15.30 -9.27 -21.79
N PHE A 159 -16.52 -9.58 -21.37
CA PHE A 159 -17.00 -9.33 -20.01
C PHE A 159 -16.22 -10.15 -18.96
N LEU A 160 -16.04 -11.45 -19.18
CA LEU A 160 -15.25 -12.31 -18.29
C LEU A 160 -13.80 -11.84 -18.19
N ALA A 161 -13.19 -11.42 -19.31
CA ALA A 161 -11.85 -10.84 -19.30
C ALA A 161 -11.78 -9.54 -18.47
N ALA A 162 -12.80 -8.69 -18.55
CA ALA A 162 -12.88 -7.47 -17.75
C ALA A 162 -12.88 -7.79 -16.25
N VAL A 163 -13.71 -8.75 -15.84
CA VAL A 163 -13.80 -9.21 -14.45
C VAL A 163 -12.50 -9.86 -13.99
N ASP A 164 -11.82 -10.64 -14.84
CA ASP A 164 -10.54 -11.28 -14.52
C ASP A 164 -9.41 -10.26 -14.34
N ILE A 165 -9.36 -9.22 -15.19
CA ILE A 165 -8.45 -8.08 -15.07
C ILE A 165 -8.74 -7.32 -13.77
N GLY A 166 -10.02 -7.06 -13.48
CA GLY A 166 -10.45 -6.42 -12.25
C GLY A 166 -10.04 -7.21 -11.00
N ARG A 167 -10.20 -8.55 -11.03
CA ARG A 167 -9.73 -9.45 -9.96
C ARG A 167 -8.23 -9.28 -9.76
N LEU A 168 -7.44 -9.38 -10.84
CA LEU A 168 -5.99 -9.29 -10.75
C LEU A 168 -5.51 -7.92 -10.22
N MET A 169 -6.19 -6.84 -10.58
CA MET A 169 -5.93 -5.50 -10.03
C MET A 169 -6.22 -5.43 -8.53
N LEU A 170 -7.38 -5.96 -8.10
CA LEU A 170 -7.77 -5.95 -6.69
C LEU A 170 -6.85 -6.83 -5.84
N GLU A 171 -6.46 -8.01 -6.35
CA GLU A 171 -5.47 -8.90 -5.73
C GLU A 171 -4.08 -8.25 -5.62
N SER A 172 -3.73 -7.37 -6.57
CA SER A 172 -2.46 -6.62 -6.58
C SER A 172 -2.49 -5.34 -5.73
N GLY A 173 -3.61 -5.08 -5.04
CA GLY A 173 -3.73 -3.98 -4.08
C GLY A 173 -4.31 -2.68 -4.65
N SER A 174 -4.98 -2.73 -5.81
CA SER A 174 -5.69 -1.56 -6.35
C SER A 174 -6.83 -1.10 -5.44
N GLU A 175 -7.16 0.19 -5.54
CA GLU A 175 -8.37 0.76 -4.95
C GLU A 175 -9.63 0.23 -5.64
N THR A 176 -10.73 0.11 -4.90
CA THR A 176 -11.99 -0.48 -5.39
C THR A 176 -12.58 0.33 -6.53
N HIS A 177 -12.67 1.66 -6.40
CA HIS A 177 -13.22 2.52 -7.46
C HIS A 177 -12.40 2.45 -8.75
N LYS A 178 -11.06 2.33 -8.68
CA LYS A 178 -10.21 2.17 -9.87
C LYS A 178 -10.47 0.84 -10.58
N VAL A 179 -10.73 -0.22 -9.82
CA VAL A 179 -11.08 -1.54 -10.38
C VAL A 179 -12.45 -1.47 -11.07
N GLU A 180 -13.43 -0.84 -10.43
CA GLU A 180 -14.78 -0.62 -10.97
C GLU A 180 -14.74 0.17 -12.27
N GLU A 181 -14.06 1.33 -12.27
CA GLU A 181 -13.86 2.17 -13.46
C GLU A 181 -13.15 1.39 -14.59
N THR A 182 -12.20 0.53 -14.25
CA THR A 182 -11.47 -0.26 -15.24
C THR A 182 -12.37 -1.32 -15.89
N ILE A 183 -13.17 -2.04 -15.10
CA ILE A 183 -14.13 -3.03 -15.63
C ILE A 183 -15.11 -2.34 -16.58
N ASP A 184 -15.70 -1.23 -16.14
CA ASP A 184 -16.65 -0.43 -16.91
C ASP A 184 -16.03 0.11 -18.20
N THR A 185 -14.84 0.72 -18.10
CA THR A 185 -14.14 1.30 -19.25
C THR A 185 -13.75 0.23 -20.25
N PHE A 186 -13.22 -0.91 -19.79
CA PHE A 186 -12.84 -2.02 -20.66
C PHE A 186 -14.06 -2.55 -21.43
N CYS A 187 -15.19 -2.74 -20.75
CA CYS A 187 -16.41 -3.21 -21.39
C CYS A 187 -16.93 -2.19 -22.42
N ARG A 188 -16.97 -0.90 -22.08
CA ARG A 188 -17.42 0.17 -22.99
C ARG A 188 -16.55 0.31 -24.24
N VAL A 189 -15.22 0.20 -24.11
CA VAL A 189 -14.30 0.24 -25.26
C VAL A 189 -14.53 -0.93 -26.22
N ASN A 190 -14.93 -2.10 -25.67
CA ASN A 190 -15.32 -3.29 -26.44
C ASN A 190 -16.77 -3.24 -26.96
N GLY A 191 -17.47 -2.11 -26.83
CA GLY A 191 -18.83 -1.94 -27.34
C GLY A 191 -19.92 -2.51 -26.44
N LEU A 192 -19.59 -2.93 -25.21
CA LEU A 192 -20.57 -3.33 -24.21
C LEU A 192 -21.04 -2.09 -23.46
N LEU A 193 -22.29 -1.67 -23.64
CA LEU A 193 -22.76 -0.36 -23.15
C LEU A 193 -23.58 -0.43 -21.86
N LYS A 194 -24.16 -1.59 -21.56
CA LYS A 194 -24.98 -1.77 -20.37
C LYS A 194 -24.30 -2.73 -19.39
N ILE A 195 -23.41 -2.19 -18.56
CA ILE A 195 -22.73 -2.92 -17.47
C ILE A 195 -23.05 -2.22 -16.16
N GLN A 196 -23.17 -3.01 -15.10
CA GLN A 196 -23.13 -2.54 -13.73
C GLN A 196 -22.06 -3.33 -13.00
N SER A 197 -21.05 -2.65 -12.49
CA SER A 197 -20.01 -3.23 -11.63
C SER A 197 -20.11 -2.65 -10.23
N PHE A 198 -19.83 -3.48 -9.22
CA PHE A 198 -19.78 -3.11 -7.82
C PHE A 198 -18.63 -3.89 -7.18
N VAL A 199 -17.62 -3.17 -6.69
CA VAL A 199 -16.39 -3.78 -6.18
C VAL A 199 -16.22 -3.47 -4.70
N ILE A 200 -16.02 -4.51 -3.90
CA ILE A 200 -15.61 -4.43 -2.50
C ILE A 200 -14.26 -5.12 -2.30
N PRO A 201 -13.53 -4.86 -1.21
CA PRO A 201 -12.18 -5.40 -1.05
C PRO A 201 -12.06 -6.93 -1.08
N THR A 202 -13.16 -7.67 -0.90
CA THR A 202 -13.21 -9.14 -0.87
C THR A 202 -14.05 -9.75 -1.99
N GLY A 203 -14.57 -8.94 -2.92
CA GLY A 203 -15.48 -9.43 -3.94
C GLY A 203 -15.75 -8.45 -5.08
N ILE A 204 -15.93 -8.98 -6.28
CA ILE A 204 -16.36 -8.25 -7.46
C ILE A 204 -17.73 -8.79 -7.86
N PHE A 205 -18.68 -7.88 -8.05
CA PHE A 205 -20.02 -8.18 -8.53
C PHE A 205 -20.21 -7.40 -9.82
N ALA A 206 -20.37 -8.09 -10.96
CA ALA A 206 -20.52 -7.44 -12.25
C ALA A 206 -21.70 -8.06 -13.00
N THR A 207 -22.49 -7.23 -13.68
CA THR A 207 -23.63 -7.68 -14.49
C THR A 207 -23.59 -7.03 -15.87
N LEU A 208 -23.66 -7.86 -16.92
CA LEU A 208 -23.85 -7.47 -18.31
C LEU A 208 -25.34 -7.53 -18.68
N LEU A 209 -25.94 -6.37 -18.96
CA LEU A 209 -27.38 -6.17 -19.19
C LEU A 209 -27.76 -6.10 -20.69
N GLU A 210 -26.79 -6.20 -21.60
CA GLU A 210 -27.00 -5.99 -23.04
C GLU A 210 -27.73 -7.14 -23.75
N ARG A 211 -27.80 -8.31 -23.11
CA ARG A 211 -28.52 -9.47 -23.63
C ARG A 211 -30.01 -9.27 -23.36
N LYS A 212 -30.78 -8.91 -24.40
CA LYS A 212 -32.21 -8.50 -24.37
C LYS A 212 -33.17 -9.32 -23.47
N ASN A 213 -32.82 -10.51 -22.97
CA ASN A 213 -33.60 -11.28 -21.97
C ASN A 213 -32.78 -12.08 -20.92
N HIS A 214 -31.43 -12.07 -20.96
CA HIS A 214 -30.60 -12.97 -20.11
C HIS A 214 -29.39 -12.20 -19.56
N PRO A 215 -29.54 -11.41 -18.48
CA PRO A 215 -28.40 -10.75 -17.87
C PRO A 215 -27.37 -11.79 -17.43
N LEU A 216 -26.09 -11.51 -17.69
CA LEU A 216 -24.99 -12.33 -17.21
C LEU A 216 -24.39 -11.66 -15.99
N THR A 217 -24.52 -12.30 -14.82
CA THR A 217 -23.93 -11.82 -13.58
C THR A 217 -22.78 -12.72 -13.16
N GLU A 218 -21.65 -12.12 -12.85
CA GLU A 218 -20.46 -12.77 -12.35
C GLU A 218 -20.15 -12.27 -10.95
N ILE A 219 -19.85 -13.21 -10.06
CA ILE A 219 -19.47 -12.93 -8.68
C ILE A 219 -18.14 -13.61 -8.42
N VAL A 220 -17.13 -12.81 -8.11
CA VAL A 220 -15.77 -13.29 -7.93
C VAL A 220 -15.27 -12.91 -6.56
N ARG A 221 -14.99 -13.92 -5.73
CA ARG A 221 -14.41 -13.72 -4.39
C ARG A 221 -12.91 -13.46 -4.51
N VAL A 222 -12.43 -12.44 -3.79
CA VAL A 222 -11.00 -12.13 -3.66
C VAL A 222 -10.55 -12.48 -2.25
N SER A 223 -9.74 -13.55 -2.14
CA SER A 223 -9.28 -14.09 -0.86
C SER A 223 -7.83 -13.72 -0.52
N LYS A 224 -7.01 -13.44 -1.53
CA LYS A 224 -5.60 -13.08 -1.36
C LYS A 224 -5.37 -11.68 -1.91
N ARG A 225 -4.76 -10.82 -1.10
CA ARG A 225 -4.38 -9.46 -1.51
C ARG A 225 -2.95 -9.23 -1.10
N SER A 226 -2.17 -8.70 -2.01
CA SER A 226 -0.79 -8.28 -1.77
C SER A 226 -0.53 -7.00 -2.54
N LEU A 227 0.19 -6.06 -1.95
CA LEU A 227 0.54 -4.84 -2.67
C LEU A 227 1.65 -5.15 -3.69
N ASN A 228 1.28 -5.25 -4.97
CA ASN A 228 2.21 -5.55 -6.06
C ASN A 228 2.15 -4.45 -7.12
N LEU A 229 2.94 -3.39 -6.89
CA LEU A 229 2.97 -2.20 -7.74
C LEU A 229 3.50 -2.51 -9.15
N GLY A 230 4.32 -3.55 -9.31
CA GLY A 230 4.78 -4.04 -10.60
C GLY A 230 3.64 -4.58 -11.45
N LYS A 231 2.87 -5.53 -10.93
CA LYS A 231 1.68 -6.08 -11.61
C LYS A 231 0.70 -4.98 -11.97
N LEU A 232 0.38 -4.08 -11.03
CA LEU A 232 -0.51 -2.94 -11.30
C LEU A 232 0.01 -2.06 -12.43
N ALA A 233 1.30 -1.73 -12.43
CA ALA A 233 1.90 -0.89 -13.47
C ALA A 233 1.83 -1.54 -14.86
N GLU A 234 2.06 -2.85 -14.96
CA GLU A 234 2.01 -3.56 -16.23
C GLU A 234 0.60 -3.78 -16.76
N ILE A 235 -0.39 -4.05 -15.88
CA ILE A 235 -1.79 -4.14 -16.27
C ILE A 235 -2.26 -2.81 -16.86
N MET A 236 -1.94 -1.69 -16.19
CA MET A 236 -2.34 -0.36 -16.63
C MET A 236 -1.64 0.06 -17.93
N ASP A 237 -0.36 -0.27 -18.12
CA ASP A 237 0.33 -0.05 -19.41
C ASP A 237 -0.31 -0.89 -20.53
N ALA A 238 -0.63 -2.15 -20.27
CA ALA A 238 -1.27 -3.03 -21.25
C ALA A 238 -2.67 -2.51 -21.66
N LEU A 239 -3.51 -2.14 -20.69
CA LEU A 239 -4.83 -1.54 -20.94
C LEU A 239 -4.73 -0.21 -21.68
N THR A 240 -3.80 0.67 -21.28
CA THR A 240 -3.61 1.96 -21.95
C THR A 240 -3.22 1.77 -23.42
N ARG A 241 -2.31 0.82 -23.72
CA ARG A 241 -1.93 0.48 -25.10
C ARG A 241 -3.11 -0.10 -25.88
N TYR A 242 -3.94 -0.92 -25.23
CA TYR A 242 -5.15 -1.46 -25.83
C TYR A 242 -6.15 -0.34 -26.21
N TYR A 243 -6.40 0.59 -25.29
CA TYR A 243 -7.33 1.72 -25.51
C TYR A 243 -6.84 2.71 -26.58
N VAL A 244 -5.53 2.95 -26.66
CA VAL A 244 -4.90 3.79 -27.69
C VAL A 244 -4.68 3.02 -29.00
N GLN A 245 -5.28 1.84 -29.15
CA GLN A 245 -5.26 1.03 -30.36
C GLN A 245 -3.88 0.53 -30.80
N LYS A 246 -2.94 0.39 -29.88
CA LYS A 246 -1.58 -0.08 -30.19
C LYS A 246 -1.40 -1.60 -30.18
N ILE A 247 -2.37 -2.35 -29.63
CA ILE A 247 -2.35 -3.81 -29.54
C ILE A 247 -3.74 -4.40 -29.80
N TYR A 248 -3.78 -5.67 -30.20
CA TYR A 248 -5.01 -6.44 -30.38
C TYR A 248 -5.48 -7.07 -29.07
N TYR A 249 -6.73 -7.57 -29.04
CA TYR A 249 -7.31 -8.21 -27.86
C TYR A 249 -6.52 -9.47 -27.44
N SER A 250 -6.10 -10.29 -28.41
CA SER A 250 -5.27 -11.47 -28.17
C SER A 250 -3.94 -11.14 -27.48
N ASP A 251 -3.29 -10.06 -27.91
CA ASP A 251 -2.02 -9.61 -27.34
C ASP A 251 -2.22 -9.14 -25.90
N LEU A 252 -3.34 -8.45 -25.64
CA LEU A 252 -3.69 -8.01 -24.30
C LEU A 252 -3.90 -9.22 -23.37
N THR A 253 -4.73 -10.19 -23.75
CA THR A 253 -5.01 -11.35 -22.90
C THR A 253 -3.75 -12.16 -22.63
N GLN A 254 -2.91 -12.36 -23.65
CA GLN A 254 -1.60 -13.00 -23.48
C GLN A 254 -0.73 -12.22 -22.48
N LYS A 255 -0.70 -10.88 -22.60
CA LYS A 255 0.06 -10.04 -21.67
C LYS A 255 -0.46 -10.14 -20.23
N ILE A 256 -1.77 -10.18 -20.04
CA ILE A 256 -2.39 -10.35 -18.72
C ILE A 256 -2.02 -11.72 -18.12
N ASP A 257 -2.02 -12.79 -18.92
CA ASP A 257 -1.61 -14.11 -18.47
C ASP A 257 -0.12 -14.19 -18.10
N GLU A 258 0.75 -13.50 -18.85
CA GLU A 258 2.17 -13.34 -18.47
C GLU A 258 2.33 -12.61 -17.12
N ILE A 259 1.52 -11.57 -16.88
CA ILE A 259 1.58 -10.77 -15.65
C ILE A 259 1.17 -11.59 -14.42
N LYS A 260 0.19 -12.50 -14.54
CA LYS A 260 -0.30 -13.34 -13.43
C LYS A 260 0.85 -14.04 -12.70
N ASN A 261 1.79 -14.59 -13.44
CA ASN A 261 2.90 -15.39 -12.90
C ASN A 261 4.23 -14.62 -12.78
N ARG A 262 4.23 -13.31 -13.06
CA ARG A 262 5.47 -12.52 -13.07
C ARG A 262 6.03 -12.28 -11.68
N VAL A 263 7.32 -12.56 -11.53
CA VAL A 263 8.11 -12.26 -10.32
C VAL A 263 9.07 -11.10 -10.63
N TYR A 264 8.97 -10.00 -9.88
CA TYR A 264 9.77 -8.79 -10.11
C TYR A 264 11.11 -8.80 -9.34
N TYR A 265 11.11 -9.46 -8.19
CA TYR A 265 12.25 -9.56 -7.29
C TYR A 265 12.37 -10.99 -6.78
N ALA A 266 13.59 -11.48 -6.71
CA ALA A 266 13.87 -12.75 -6.08
C ALA A 266 13.67 -12.66 -4.56
N LYS A 267 13.50 -13.80 -3.90
CA LYS A 267 13.24 -13.85 -2.44
C LYS A 267 14.35 -13.20 -1.61
N TYR A 268 15.61 -13.40 -2.00
CA TYR A 268 16.75 -12.78 -1.30
C TYR A 268 16.73 -11.24 -1.41
N GLU A 269 16.27 -10.69 -2.54
CA GLU A 269 16.12 -9.24 -2.72
C GLU A 269 15.01 -8.69 -1.82
N GLN A 270 13.92 -9.45 -1.66
CA GLN A 270 12.83 -9.11 -0.73
C GLN A 270 13.33 -9.10 0.72
N TYR A 271 14.05 -10.13 1.16
CA TYR A 271 14.59 -10.20 2.52
C TYR A 271 15.60 -9.08 2.79
N PHE A 272 16.52 -8.82 1.85
CA PHE A 272 17.47 -7.73 1.95
C PHE A 272 16.76 -6.38 2.02
N SER A 273 15.77 -6.14 1.15
CA SER A 273 15.01 -4.89 1.16
C SER A 273 14.24 -4.67 2.45
N ALA A 274 13.66 -5.73 3.03
CA ALA A 274 12.99 -5.67 4.32
C ALA A 274 13.96 -5.22 5.44
N GLY A 275 15.11 -5.88 5.56
CA GLY A 275 16.15 -5.50 6.53
C GLY A 275 16.63 -4.07 6.30
N ALA A 276 16.96 -3.70 5.07
CA ALA A 276 17.47 -2.37 4.74
C ALA A 276 16.45 -1.26 5.00
N ALA A 277 15.17 -1.51 4.72
CA ALA A 277 14.10 -0.58 5.03
C ALA A 277 13.95 -0.36 6.54
N VAL A 278 13.95 -1.45 7.33
CA VAL A 278 13.87 -1.41 8.80
C VAL A 278 15.06 -0.68 9.41
N ALA A 279 16.27 -0.90 8.90
CA ALA A 279 17.46 -0.17 9.31
C ALA A 279 17.34 1.34 9.06
N CYS A 280 16.79 1.74 7.92
CA CYS A 280 16.54 3.16 7.64
C CYS A 280 15.47 3.74 8.59
N PHE A 281 14.43 2.98 8.93
CA PHE A 281 13.44 3.41 9.91
C PHE A 281 14.00 3.59 11.32
N SER A 282 14.99 2.80 11.74
CA SER A 282 15.62 3.03 13.04
C SER A 282 16.31 4.40 13.11
N VAL A 283 16.91 4.87 12.00
CA VAL A 283 17.45 6.24 11.89
C VAL A 283 16.35 7.29 11.91
N LEU A 284 15.21 7.06 11.23
CA LEU A 284 14.06 7.96 11.27
C LEU A 284 13.45 8.09 12.69
N PHE A 285 13.56 7.02 13.49
CA PHE A 285 13.19 7.02 14.92
C PHE A 285 14.33 7.47 15.84
N LYS A 286 15.36 8.14 15.30
CA LYS A 286 16.51 8.71 16.02
C LYS A 286 17.42 7.67 16.70
N GLY A 287 17.49 6.46 16.15
CA GLY A 287 18.45 5.43 16.54
C GLY A 287 19.88 5.74 16.07
N GLY A 288 20.86 5.15 16.75
CA GLY A 288 22.26 5.24 16.41
C GLY A 288 22.71 4.16 15.42
N ALA A 289 24.03 4.02 15.26
CA ALA A 289 24.62 3.02 14.38
C ALA A 289 24.34 1.57 14.84
N GLY A 290 24.33 1.32 16.16
CA GLY A 290 23.99 0.01 16.72
C GLY A 290 22.56 -0.40 16.36
N GLU A 291 21.60 0.52 16.56
CA GLU A 291 20.22 0.32 16.15
C GLU A 291 20.09 0.10 14.64
N PHE A 292 20.85 0.81 13.81
CA PHE A 292 20.85 0.60 12.35
C PHE A 292 21.20 -0.85 11.95
N PHE A 293 22.35 -1.37 12.41
CA PHE A 293 22.81 -2.71 12.02
C PHE A 293 21.95 -3.82 12.63
N MET A 294 21.51 -3.66 13.88
CA MET A 294 20.67 -4.67 14.52
C MET A 294 19.24 -4.67 13.95
N SER A 295 18.67 -3.49 13.65
CA SER A 295 17.40 -3.39 12.93
C SER A 295 17.49 -4.04 11.54
N PHE A 296 18.60 -3.90 10.82
CA PHE A 296 18.80 -4.62 9.55
C PHE A 296 18.67 -6.14 9.72
N MET A 297 19.38 -6.72 10.70
CA MET A 297 19.35 -8.15 10.98
C MET A 297 17.95 -8.62 11.43
N ILE A 298 17.32 -7.89 12.34
CA ILE A 298 15.97 -8.23 12.85
C ILE A 298 14.95 -8.16 11.71
N GLY A 299 14.98 -7.11 10.88
CA GLY A 299 14.07 -6.97 9.73
C GLY A 299 14.27 -8.06 8.68
N PHE A 300 15.52 -8.43 8.40
CA PHE A 300 15.86 -9.54 7.48
C PHE A 300 15.29 -10.87 7.98
N LEU A 301 15.52 -11.19 9.26
CA LEU A 301 15.02 -12.43 9.88
C LEU A 301 13.50 -12.42 10.04
N ALA A 302 12.90 -11.28 10.37
CA ALA A 302 11.46 -11.14 10.51
C ALA A 302 10.74 -11.39 9.17
N GLN A 303 11.30 -10.93 8.05
CA GLN A 303 10.73 -11.20 6.73
C GLN A 303 10.79 -12.70 6.37
N ILE A 304 11.88 -13.39 6.73
CA ILE A 304 11.98 -14.85 6.56
C ILE A 304 10.95 -15.56 7.44
N ALA A 305 10.80 -15.14 8.70
CA ALA A 305 9.81 -15.70 9.62
C ALA A 305 8.38 -15.49 9.10
N ALA A 306 8.06 -14.30 8.58
CA ALA A 306 6.76 -14.01 7.97
C ALA A 306 6.46 -14.93 6.78
N GLU A 307 7.43 -15.15 5.89
CA GLU A 307 7.26 -16.10 4.79
C GLU A 307 7.08 -17.53 5.31
N LEU A 308 7.87 -17.97 6.30
CA LEU A 308 7.77 -19.31 6.85
C LEU A 308 6.41 -19.56 7.51
N PHE A 309 5.95 -18.62 8.33
CA PHE A 309 4.67 -18.75 9.04
C PHE A 309 3.46 -18.68 8.09
N SER A 310 3.55 -17.94 6.98
CA SER A 310 2.49 -17.90 5.97
C SER A 310 2.36 -19.18 5.13
N ARG A 311 3.30 -20.13 5.23
CA ARG A 311 3.17 -21.46 4.61
C ARG A 311 2.24 -22.38 5.41
N PHE A 312 2.13 -22.14 6.71
CA PHE A 312 1.07 -22.73 7.51
C PHE A 312 -0.19 -21.94 7.16
N GLU A 313 -1.31 -22.60 6.88
CA GLU A 313 -2.58 -21.99 6.44
C GLU A 313 -3.27 -21.14 7.55
N PHE A 314 -2.47 -20.45 8.36
CA PHE A 314 -2.91 -19.58 9.42
C PHE A 314 -3.56 -18.31 8.89
N PRO A 315 -4.55 -17.77 9.64
CA PRO A 315 -5.05 -16.43 9.38
C PRO A 315 -3.91 -15.39 9.42
N ALA A 316 -3.97 -14.38 8.55
CA ALA A 316 -2.93 -13.35 8.44
C ALA A 316 -2.67 -12.63 9.77
N GLN A 317 -3.72 -12.42 10.57
CA GLN A 317 -3.65 -11.81 11.90
C GLN A 317 -2.79 -12.64 12.87
N LEU A 318 -2.94 -13.97 12.83
CA LEU A 318 -2.14 -14.88 13.65
C LEU A 318 -0.67 -14.84 13.23
N VAL A 319 -0.40 -14.83 11.91
CA VAL A 319 0.97 -14.66 11.39
C VAL A 319 1.57 -13.36 11.89
N ASN A 320 0.86 -12.24 11.79
CA ASN A 320 1.34 -10.93 12.26
C ASN A 320 1.66 -10.92 13.77
N MET A 321 0.84 -11.60 14.59
CA MET A 321 1.08 -11.76 16.02
C MET A 321 2.35 -12.60 16.30
N LEU A 322 2.57 -13.69 15.58
CA LEU A 322 3.75 -14.53 15.74
C LEU A 322 5.04 -13.82 15.29
N VAL A 323 5.00 -13.12 14.15
CA VAL A 323 6.16 -12.36 13.65
C VAL A 323 6.48 -11.19 14.57
N SER A 324 5.48 -10.45 15.10
CA SER A 324 5.75 -9.35 16.02
C SER A 324 6.31 -9.82 17.37
N GLY A 325 5.86 -10.98 17.87
CA GLY A 325 6.46 -11.64 19.02
C GLY A 325 7.91 -12.05 18.77
N PHE A 326 8.20 -12.63 17.59
CA PHE A 326 9.57 -12.98 17.19
C PHE A 326 10.48 -11.74 17.10
N ILE A 327 10.00 -10.64 16.52
CA ILE A 327 10.70 -9.35 16.49
C ILE A 327 11.02 -8.87 17.91
N CYS A 328 10.05 -8.92 18.82
CA CYS A 328 10.25 -8.52 20.21
C CYS A 328 11.31 -9.38 20.90
N LEU A 329 11.23 -10.70 20.75
CA LEU A 329 12.18 -11.64 21.34
C LEU A 329 13.61 -11.39 20.85
N LEU A 330 13.80 -11.22 19.54
CA LEU A 330 15.10 -10.89 18.96
C LEU A 330 15.62 -9.52 19.43
N SER A 331 14.74 -8.54 19.58
CA SER A 331 15.10 -7.19 20.05
C SER A 331 15.62 -7.23 21.48
N VAL A 332 14.91 -7.91 22.39
CA VAL A 332 15.33 -8.05 23.81
C VAL A 332 16.61 -8.87 23.91
N PHE A 333 16.71 -9.97 23.15
CA PHE A 333 17.90 -10.82 23.12
C PHE A 333 19.14 -10.04 22.64
N THR A 334 18.99 -9.23 21.59
CA THR A 334 20.04 -8.36 21.06
C THR A 334 20.57 -7.40 22.13
N VAL A 335 19.68 -6.71 22.83
CA VAL A 335 20.07 -5.72 23.84
C VAL A 335 20.76 -6.36 25.04
N LYS A 336 20.33 -7.57 25.41
CA LYS A 336 20.89 -8.30 26.55
C LYS A 336 22.29 -8.88 26.29
N PHE A 337 22.57 -9.32 25.06
CA PHE A 337 23.78 -10.12 24.78
C PHE A 337 24.77 -9.49 23.78
N PHE A 338 24.34 -8.59 22.90
CA PHE A 338 25.19 -8.10 21.80
C PHE A 338 25.60 -6.64 21.95
N CYS A 339 24.63 -5.73 22.14
CA CYS A 339 24.89 -4.30 22.12
C CYS A 339 23.90 -3.55 23.02
N PRO A 340 24.34 -2.57 23.83
CA PRO A 340 23.45 -1.74 24.64
C PRO A 340 22.69 -0.74 23.74
N CYS A 341 21.74 -1.23 22.95
CA CYS A 341 20.83 -0.46 22.12
C CYS A 341 19.51 -0.17 22.84
N VAL A 342 18.73 0.77 22.29
CA VAL A 342 17.37 1.04 22.78
C VAL A 342 16.39 0.02 22.21
N THR A 343 15.89 -0.90 23.04
CA THR A 343 14.94 -1.95 22.64
C THR A 343 13.69 -1.40 21.93
N GLU A 344 13.17 -0.26 22.40
CA GLU A 344 11.98 0.38 21.82
C GLU A 344 12.20 0.73 20.33
N ILE A 345 13.39 1.24 19.97
CA ILE A 345 13.71 1.60 18.58
C ILE A 345 13.81 0.35 17.71
N LEU A 346 14.41 -0.72 18.21
CA LEU A 346 14.51 -2.00 17.48
C LEU A 346 13.12 -2.59 17.19
N ILE A 347 12.23 -2.59 18.19
CA ILE A 347 10.85 -3.08 18.03
C ILE A 347 10.09 -2.21 17.02
N ILE A 348 10.02 -0.90 17.24
CA ILE A 348 9.19 0.00 16.42
C ILE A 348 9.69 0.05 14.97
N SER A 349 11.01 0.10 14.74
CA SER A 349 11.54 0.08 13.37
C SER A 349 11.22 -1.22 12.64
N SER A 350 11.32 -2.36 13.32
CA SER A 350 11.11 -3.69 12.72
C SER A 350 9.66 -4.00 12.41
N ILE A 351 8.72 -3.58 13.28
CA ILE A 351 7.29 -3.81 13.03
C ILE A 351 6.75 -2.96 11.87
N MET A 352 7.46 -1.93 11.39
CA MET A 352 6.95 -1.08 10.30
C MET A 352 6.61 -1.86 9.03
N ILE A 353 7.19 -3.04 8.79
CA ILE A 353 6.82 -3.91 7.66
C ILE A 353 5.41 -4.50 7.84
N LEU A 354 4.97 -4.73 9.08
CA LEU A 354 3.70 -5.37 9.41
C LEU A 354 2.57 -4.36 9.63
N VAL A 355 2.92 -3.16 10.07
CA VAL A 355 1.94 -2.19 10.55
C VAL A 355 1.00 -1.74 9.42
N PRO A 356 -0.33 -1.74 9.64
CA PRO A 356 -1.33 -1.53 8.59
C PRO A 356 -1.57 -0.04 8.31
N GLY A 357 -0.50 0.74 8.29
CA GLY A 357 -0.59 2.19 8.18
C GLY A 357 -1.16 2.65 6.84
N VAL A 358 -0.67 2.10 5.71
CA VAL A 358 -1.22 2.40 4.37
C VAL A 358 -2.69 1.97 4.26
N THR A 359 -3.05 0.82 4.84
CA THR A 359 -4.44 0.34 4.86
C THR A 359 -5.35 1.31 5.60
N LEU A 360 -4.90 1.87 6.73
CA LEU A 360 -5.64 2.89 7.48
C LEU A 360 -5.81 4.19 6.66
N ILE A 361 -4.76 4.67 5.99
CA ILE A 361 -4.86 5.85 5.13
C ILE A 361 -5.83 5.62 3.97
N ASN A 362 -5.75 4.45 3.33
CA ASN A 362 -6.67 4.07 2.26
C ASN A 362 -8.12 3.97 2.74
N ALA A 363 -8.34 3.43 3.94
CA ALA A 363 -9.67 3.38 4.56
C ALA A 363 -10.28 4.78 4.72
N LEU A 364 -9.51 5.71 5.30
CA LEU A 364 -9.93 7.10 5.49
C LEU A 364 -10.17 7.80 4.15
N ARG A 365 -9.30 7.57 3.15
CA ARG A 365 -9.46 8.14 1.82
C ARG A 365 -10.71 7.63 1.11
N GLU A 366 -10.99 6.33 1.17
CA GLU A 366 -12.22 5.74 0.59
C GLU A 366 -13.48 6.28 1.27
N ILE A 367 -13.47 6.47 2.61
CA ILE A 367 -14.57 7.12 3.33
C ILE A 367 -14.79 8.56 2.86
N ILE A 368 -13.71 9.35 2.70
CA ILE A 368 -13.78 10.74 2.20
C ILE A 368 -14.33 10.78 0.76
N ALA A 369 -13.98 9.79 -0.06
CA ALA A 369 -14.47 9.66 -1.43
C ALA A 369 -15.93 9.16 -1.54
N GLY A 370 -16.53 8.67 -0.44
CA GLY A 370 -17.91 8.16 -0.40
C GLY A 370 -18.04 6.63 -0.42
N ASP A 371 -16.93 5.89 -0.54
CA ASP A 371 -16.89 4.42 -0.57
C ASP A 371 -16.93 3.82 0.86
N LEU A 372 -18.06 3.99 1.54
CA LEU A 372 -18.19 3.67 2.97
C LEU A 372 -17.98 2.19 3.32
N VAL A 373 -18.49 1.27 2.49
CA VAL A 373 -18.38 -0.18 2.76
C VAL A 373 -16.93 -0.65 2.65
N SER A 374 -16.25 -0.21 1.58
CA SER A 374 -14.85 -0.54 1.35
C SER A 374 -13.95 0.09 2.42
N GLY A 375 -14.15 1.38 2.68
CA GLY A 375 -13.38 2.11 3.69
C GLY A 375 -13.55 1.54 5.10
N SER A 376 -14.78 1.20 5.50
CA SER A 376 -15.03 0.57 6.81
C SER A 376 -14.35 -0.80 6.92
N THR A 377 -14.44 -1.61 5.86
CA THR A 377 -13.82 -2.95 5.83
C THR A 377 -12.29 -2.85 5.99
N ARG A 378 -11.65 -1.93 5.25
CA ARG A 378 -10.20 -1.68 5.39
C ARG A 378 -9.83 -1.11 6.75
N GLY A 379 -10.68 -0.25 7.32
CA GLY A 379 -10.48 0.33 8.66
C GLY A 379 -10.45 -0.76 9.74
N PHE A 380 -11.42 -1.66 9.73
CA PHE A 380 -11.44 -2.81 10.65
C PHE A 380 -10.27 -3.76 10.43
N ASP A 381 -9.89 -4.03 9.18
CA ASP A 381 -8.72 -4.85 8.84
C ASP A 381 -7.42 -4.25 9.42
N ALA A 382 -7.27 -2.93 9.34
CA ALA A 382 -6.14 -2.20 9.94
C ALA A 382 -6.17 -2.25 11.47
N MET A 383 -7.34 -2.05 12.10
CA MET A 383 -7.46 -2.11 13.56
C MET A 383 -7.11 -3.50 14.11
N ILE A 384 -7.66 -4.56 13.52
CA ILE A 384 -7.41 -5.94 13.96
C ILE A 384 -5.94 -6.31 13.75
N THR A 385 -5.35 -5.89 12.62
CA THR A 385 -3.93 -6.13 12.35
C THR A 385 -3.03 -5.44 13.37
N ALA A 386 -3.32 -4.18 13.70
CA ALA A 386 -2.57 -3.44 14.71
C ALA A 386 -2.70 -4.04 16.12
N ALA A 387 -3.90 -4.45 16.52
CA ALA A 387 -4.13 -5.18 17.77
C ALA A 387 -3.35 -6.49 17.82
N SER A 388 -3.33 -7.25 16.71
CA SER A 388 -2.60 -8.52 16.62
C SER A 388 -1.09 -8.32 16.80
N ILE A 389 -0.51 -7.28 16.16
CA ILE A 389 0.90 -6.93 16.31
C ILE A 389 1.21 -6.56 17.77
N ALA A 390 0.38 -5.69 18.38
CA ALA A 390 0.54 -5.26 19.75
C ALA A 390 0.44 -6.41 20.76
N SER A 391 -0.50 -7.35 20.56
CA SER A 391 -0.63 -8.56 21.36
C SER A 391 0.60 -9.45 21.26
N GLY A 392 1.16 -9.65 20.07
CA GLY A 392 2.38 -10.46 19.90
C GLY A 392 3.58 -9.91 20.67
N VAL A 393 3.76 -8.59 20.64
CA VAL A 393 4.80 -7.92 21.46
C VAL A 393 4.47 -8.00 22.95
N GLY A 394 3.22 -7.70 23.34
CA GLY A 394 2.77 -7.73 24.74
C GLY A 394 2.95 -9.09 25.40
N VAL A 395 2.48 -10.17 24.76
CA VAL A 395 2.65 -11.55 25.25
C VAL A 395 4.13 -11.89 25.41
N THR A 396 4.97 -11.51 24.45
CA THR A 396 6.41 -11.79 24.52
C THR A 396 7.08 -11.07 25.68
N LEU A 397 6.74 -9.80 25.91
CA LEU A 397 7.28 -9.04 27.04
C LEU A 397 6.83 -9.62 28.39
N SER A 398 5.56 -10.01 28.52
CA SER A 398 5.03 -10.66 29.74
C SER A 398 5.59 -12.05 30.02
N LEU A 399 6.18 -12.71 29.02
CA LEU A 399 6.88 -14.00 29.22
C LEU A 399 8.35 -13.81 29.60
N LEU A 400 8.95 -12.68 29.24
CA LEU A 400 10.37 -12.38 29.50
C LEU A 400 10.60 -11.66 30.83
N PHE A 401 9.59 -10.96 31.34
CA PHE A 401 9.57 -10.22 32.60
C PHE A 401 8.32 -10.59 33.38
#